data_AF-A0A1C5CL71-F1
#
_entry.id   AF-A0A1C5CL71-F1
#
_cell.length_a   1.000
_cell.length_b   1.000
_cell.length_c   1.000
_cell.angle_alpha   90.00
_cell.angle_beta   90.00
_cell.angle_gamma   90.00
#
_symmetry.space_group_name_H-M   'P 1'
#
loop_
_entity.id
_entity.type
_entity.pdbx_description
1 polymer ?
#
loop_
_entity_poly.entity_id
_entity_poly.type
_entity_poly.pdbx_seq_one_letter_code
_entity_poly.pdbx_strand_id
1 'polypeptide(L)'
;FRAEALPTGTGSSPGPSPERIEAAVTAARGRDAVIVTTYDMVAGSTQRTLVARLVATGVPVVHLALSNPYDIARLGGRGTAPGASLATYCWTDVELRAAARVIAGRATPRGKLPVAVEHADDPSRELYPIGHGLTY
;
A
#
# COMPACT_ATOMS: atom_id res chain seq x y z
N PHE A 1 -20.32 -6.05 8.18
CA PHE A 1 -19.05 -5.32 8.37
C PHE A 1 -19.32 -3.83 8.17
N ARG A 2 -18.56 -2.95 8.85
CA ARG A 2 -18.62 -1.50 8.64
C ARG A 2 -17.32 -1.08 7.97
N ALA A 3 -17.42 -0.38 6.84
CA ALA A 3 -16.27 0.21 6.17
C ALA A 3 -16.37 1.73 6.24
N GLU A 4 -15.22 2.39 6.33
CA GLU A 4 -15.10 3.84 6.31
C GLU A 4 -13.93 4.19 5.39
N ALA A 5 -14.16 5.13 4.48
CA ALA A 5 -13.14 5.64 3.58
C ALA A 5 -12.71 7.03 4.05
N LEU A 6 -11.40 7.23 4.20
CA LEU A 6 -10.83 8.51 4.59
C LEU A 6 -9.85 8.98 3.51
N PRO A 7 -10.19 10.03 2.73
CA PRO A 7 -9.24 10.65 1.81
C PRO A 7 -8.10 11.31 2.59
N THR A 8 -6.87 10.91 2.29
CA THR A 8 -5.65 11.42 2.93
C THR A 8 -4.85 12.36 2.04
N GLY A 9 -5.04 12.33 0.72
CA GLY A 9 -4.44 13.25 -0.25
C GLY A 9 -5.46 13.80 -1.26
N THR A 10 -5.04 14.75 -2.09
CA THR A 10 -5.85 15.32 -3.19
C THR A 10 -5.02 15.35 -4.47
N GLY A 11 -5.67 15.45 -5.64
CA GLY A 11 -4.95 15.63 -6.91
C GLY A 11 -4.08 16.89 -6.97
N SER A 12 -4.31 17.86 -6.08
CA SER A 12 -3.53 19.09 -5.92
C SER A 12 -2.44 19.03 -4.83
N SER A 13 -2.44 18.00 -3.98
CA SER A 13 -1.43 17.75 -2.97
C SER A 13 -1.24 16.24 -2.81
N PRO A 14 -0.25 15.64 -3.51
CA PRO A 14 -0.14 14.18 -3.63
C PRO A 14 0.29 13.49 -2.32
N GLY A 15 0.81 14.24 -1.35
CA GLY A 15 1.21 13.72 -0.04
C GLY A 15 0.21 14.08 1.05
N PRO A 16 -0.15 13.15 1.97
CA PRO A 16 -1.01 13.48 3.09
C PRO A 16 -0.39 14.53 4.02
N SER A 17 -1.21 15.48 4.49
CA SER A 17 -0.80 16.45 5.50
C SER A 17 -0.65 15.79 6.88
N PRO A 18 0.10 16.38 7.82
CA PRO A 18 0.21 15.86 9.19
C PRO A 18 -1.15 15.61 9.85
N GLU A 19 -2.11 16.52 9.68
CA GLU A 19 -3.45 16.43 10.25
C GLU A 19 -4.24 15.26 9.65
N ARG A 20 -4.10 15.02 8.35
CA ARG A 20 -4.70 13.88 7.65
C ARG A 20 -4.10 12.55 8.11
N ILE A 21 -2.79 12.52 8.38
CA ILE A 21 -2.12 11.34 8.94
C ILE A 21 -2.65 11.04 10.33
N GLU A 22 -2.74 12.03 11.22
CA GLU A 22 -3.28 11.83 12.57
C GLU A 22 -4.75 11.39 12.55
N ALA A 23 -5.56 11.97 11.67
CA ALA A 23 -6.95 11.54 11.48
C ALA A 23 -7.04 10.07 11.04
N ALA A 24 -6.22 9.65 10.08
CA ALA A 24 -6.17 8.27 9.62
C ALA A 24 -5.72 7.30 10.72
N VAL A 25 -4.68 7.64 11.48
CA VAL A 25 -4.18 6.86 12.61
C VAL A 25 -5.26 6.73 13.69
N THR A 26 -5.98 7.81 13.97
CA THR A 26 -7.08 7.80 14.95
C THR A 26 -8.22 6.90 14.48
N ALA A 27 -8.63 7.02 13.22
CA ALA A 27 -9.71 6.22 12.63
C ALA A 27 -9.37 4.72 12.53
N ALA A 28 -8.08 4.39 12.42
CA ALA A 28 -7.58 3.03 12.37
C ALA A 28 -7.69 2.29 13.71
N ARG A 29 -7.58 3.00 14.85
CA ARG A 29 -7.62 2.35 16.18
C ARG A 29 -8.92 1.58 16.38
N GLY A 30 -8.80 0.32 16.81
CA GLY A 30 -9.94 -0.56 17.06
C GLY A 30 -10.60 -1.13 15.78
N ARG A 31 -9.99 -0.93 14.60
CA ARG A 31 -10.41 -1.62 13.37
C ARG A 31 -9.76 -3.00 13.29
N ASP A 32 -10.43 -3.92 12.62
CA ASP A 32 -9.91 -5.26 12.36
C ASP A 32 -8.78 -5.26 11.31
N ALA A 33 -8.83 -4.30 10.37
CA ALA A 33 -7.81 -4.11 9.34
C ALA A 33 -7.88 -2.69 8.75
N VAL A 34 -6.78 -2.26 8.14
CA VAL A 34 -6.67 -1.04 7.34
C VAL A 34 -6.17 -1.40 5.95
N ILE A 35 -6.84 -0.87 4.93
CA ILE A 35 -6.33 -0.87 3.55
C ILE A 35 -5.80 0.53 3.28
N VAL A 36 -4.50 0.65 2.99
CA VAL A 36 -3.85 1.92 2.64
C VAL A 36 -3.45 1.90 1.18
N THR A 37 -3.90 2.90 0.43
CA THR A 37 -3.54 3.08 -0.98
C THR A 37 -2.41 4.07 -1.12
N THR A 38 -1.44 3.79 -1.98
CA THR A 38 -0.34 4.70 -2.31
C THR A 38 -0.22 4.89 -3.82
N TYR A 39 0.47 5.95 -4.21
CA TYR A 39 0.66 6.33 -5.60
C TYR A 39 2.05 6.94 -5.79
N ASP A 40 2.88 6.29 -6.62
CA ASP A 40 4.21 6.74 -7.05
C ASP A 40 5.09 7.29 -5.90
N MET A 41 5.31 6.47 -4.88
CA MET A 41 6.00 6.86 -3.66
C MET A 41 7.51 7.07 -3.90
N VAL A 42 7.95 8.30 -3.65
CA VAL A 42 9.37 8.70 -3.71
C VAL A 42 10.02 8.76 -2.32
N ALA A 43 11.35 8.92 -2.29
CA ALA A 43 12.09 9.18 -1.05
C ALA A 43 11.55 10.45 -0.37
N GLY A 44 11.38 10.41 0.96
CA GLY A 44 10.83 11.54 1.73
C GLY A 44 9.31 11.73 1.59
N SER A 45 8.59 10.87 0.85
CA SER A 45 7.14 10.97 0.69
C SER A 45 6.40 10.86 2.03
N THR A 46 5.45 11.76 2.27
CA THR A 46 4.57 11.68 3.46
C THR A 46 3.63 10.48 3.41
N GLN A 47 3.45 9.82 2.26
CA GLN A 47 2.77 8.53 2.17
C GLN A 47 3.51 7.44 2.96
N ARG A 48 4.86 7.44 2.94
CA ARG A 48 5.66 6.52 3.76
C ARG A 48 5.39 6.73 5.24
N THR A 49 5.32 7.99 5.67
CA THR A 49 4.99 8.36 7.05
C THR A 49 3.59 7.87 7.43
N LEU A 50 2.59 8.05 6.55
CA LEU A 50 1.24 7.52 6.76
C LEU A 50 1.27 6.00 6.99
N VAL A 51 1.90 5.23 6.10
CA VAL A 51 1.95 3.76 6.22
C VAL A 51 2.67 3.34 7.49
N ALA A 52 3.83 3.94 7.79
CA ALA A 52 4.58 3.67 9.01
C ALA A 52 3.72 3.89 10.28
N ARG A 53 3.00 5.00 10.33
CA ARG A 53 2.14 5.36 11.46
C ARG A 53 0.92 4.45 11.59
N LEU A 54 0.35 3.99 10.47
CA LEU A 54 -0.72 3.00 10.46
C LEU A 54 -0.21 1.64 10.96
N VAL A 55 0.93 1.17 10.48
CA VAL A 55 1.56 -0.09 10.95
C VAL A 55 1.86 -0.02 12.45
N ALA A 56 2.34 1.12 12.94
CA ALA A 56 2.63 1.35 14.36
C ALA A 56 1.38 1.31 15.27
N THR A 57 0.16 1.35 14.72
CA THR A 57 -1.08 1.18 15.52
C THR A 57 -1.26 -0.27 16.00
N GLY A 58 -0.55 -1.23 15.39
CA GLY A 58 -0.74 -2.66 15.64
C GLY A 58 -1.93 -3.28 14.89
N VAL A 59 -2.72 -2.47 14.18
CA VAL A 59 -3.81 -2.96 13.33
C VAL A 59 -3.22 -3.58 12.06
N PRO A 60 -3.73 -4.72 11.57
CA PRO A 60 -3.29 -5.30 10.30
C PRO A 60 -3.43 -4.32 9.14
N VAL A 61 -2.31 -4.02 8.45
CA VAL A 61 -2.28 -3.11 7.29
C VAL A 61 -2.05 -3.88 6.01
N VAL A 62 -2.96 -3.70 5.04
CA VAL A 62 -2.81 -4.14 3.65
C VAL A 62 -2.47 -2.92 2.79
N HIS A 63 -1.32 -2.97 2.13
CA HIS A 63 -0.85 -1.93 1.22
C HIS A 63 -1.33 -2.20 -0.21
N LEU A 64 -1.82 -1.15 -0.88
CA LEU A 64 -2.27 -1.19 -2.26
C LEU A 64 -1.53 -0.12 -3.09
N ALA A 65 -0.59 -0.55 -3.92
CA ALA A 65 0.14 0.34 -4.82
C ALA A 65 -0.66 0.54 -6.12
N LEU A 66 -1.12 1.77 -6.36
CA LEU A 66 -2.14 2.05 -7.38
C LEU A 66 -1.59 2.18 -8.80
N SER A 67 -0.37 2.67 -8.97
CA SER A 67 0.20 3.04 -10.29
C SER A 67 1.23 2.02 -10.76
N ASN A 68 2.26 1.81 -9.97
CA ASN A 68 3.37 0.91 -10.26
C ASN A 68 3.71 0.06 -9.01
N PRO A 69 4.54 -1.00 -9.12
CA PRO A 69 4.79 -1.90 -8.01
C PRO A 69 5.89 -1.43 -7.05
N TYR A 70 6.51 -0.26 -7.28
CA TYR A 70 7.78 0.11 -6.65
C TYR A 70 7.64 0.64 -5.23
N ASP A 71 6.45 1.11 -4.85
CA ASP A 71 6.16 1.67 -3.52
C ASP A 71 6.58 0.74 -2.38
N ILE A 72 6.42 -0.57 -2.56
CA ILE A 72 6.78 -1.57 -1.54
C ILE A 72 8.28 -1.53 -1.17
N ALA A 73 9.16 -1.15 -2.09
CA ALA A 73 10.59 -1.03 -1.83
C ALA A 73 10.91 0.07 -0.81
N ARG A 74 10.05 1.09 -0.70
CA ARG A 74 10.16 2.18 0.27
C ARG A 74 9.55 1.85 1.63
N LEU A 75 8.81 0.74 1.73
CA LEU A 75 8.15 0.27 2.95
C LEU A 75 8.93 -0.85 3.65
N GLY A 76 10.05 -1.30 3.05
CA GLY A 76 10.98 -2.22 3.67
C GLY A 76 11.66 -1.60 4.90
N GLY A 77 11.54 -2.25 6.06
CA GLY A 77 12.14 -1.80 7.31
C GLY A 77 11.34 -2.23 8.55
N ARG A 78 12.02 -2.34 9.69
CA ARG A 78 11.36 -2.60 10.98
C ARG A 78 10.38 -1.46 11.30
N GLY A 79 9.10 -1.80 11.48
CA GLY A 79 8.06 -0.85 11.88
C GLY A 79 7.31 -0.14 10.74
N THR A 80 7.67 -0.37 9.47
CA THR A 80 6.95 0.20 8.31
C THR A 80 6.40 -0.85 7.35
N ALA A 81 6.79 -2.12 7.52
CA ALA A 81 6.35 -3.20 6.66
C ALA A 81 4.85 -3.50 6.87
N PRO A 82 4.01 -3.39 5.83
CA PRO A 82 2.62 -3.85 5.89
C PRO A 82 2.58 -5.38 5.97
N GLY A 83 1.46 -5.95 6.44
CA GLY A 83 1.28 -7.40 6.51
C GLY A 83 1.06 -8.06 5.14
N ALA A 84 0.56 -7.28 4.18
CA ALA A 84 0.43 -7.68 2.78
C ALA A 84 0.58 -6.47 1.86
N SER A 85 1.03 -6.70 0.62
CA SER A 85 1.16 -5.68 -0.41
C SER A 85 0.62 -6.20 -1.74
N LEU A 86 -0.24 -5.41 -2.38
CA LEU A 86 -0.83 -5.70 -3.69
C LEU A 86 -0.55 -4.54 -4.64
N ALA A 87 -0.04 -4.82 -5.83
CA ALA A 87 0.07 -3.84 -6.91
C ALA A 87 -1.15 -3.97 -7.85
N THR A 88 -1.89 -2.89 -8.06
CA THR A 88 -3.07 -2.90 -8.94
C THR A 88 -2.79 -2.43 -10.36
N TYR A 89 -1.71 -1.67 -10.56
CA TYR A 89 -1.35 -1.04 -11.85
C TYR A 89 -2.40 -0.09 -12.43
N CYS A 90 -3.48 0.19 -11.68
CA CYS A 90 -4.49 1.18 -12.00
C CYS A 90 -5.34 1.54 -10.78
N TRP A 91 -6.01 2.69 -10.85
CA TRP A 91 -6.91 3.20 -9.81
C TRP A 91 -8.36 3.36 -10.29
N THR A 92 -8.73 2.84 -11.47
CA THR A 92 -10.13 2.93 -11.92
C THR A 92 -11.02 2.00 -11.10
N ASP A 93 -12.33 2.23 -11.18
CA ASP A 93 -13.33 1.47 -10.43
C ASP A 93 -13.22 -0.06 -10.68
N VAL A 94 -12.87 -0.46 -11.91
CA VAL A 94 -12.77 -1.88 -12.27
C VAL A 94 -11.62 -2.57 -11.51
N GLU A 95 -10.43 -1.98 -11.50
CA GLU A 95 -9.26 -2.56 -10.83
C GLU A 95 -9.41 -2.49 -9.31
N LEU A 96 -9.97 -1.42 -8.75
CA LEU A 96 -10.22 -1.34 -7.31
C LEU A 96 -11.24 -2.37 -6.83
N ARG A 97 -12.30 -2.65 -7.62
CA ARG A 97 -13.22 -3.75 -7.32
C ARG A 97 -12.54 -5.12 -7.42
N ALA A 98 -11.63 -5.31 -8.37
CA ALA A 98 -10.85 -6.53 -8.48
C ALA A 98 -9.93 -6.72 -7.26
N ALA A 99 -9.20 -5.68 -6.86
CA ALA A 99 -8.37 -5.68 -5.66
C ALA A 99 -9.19 -5.99 -4.40
N ALA A 100 -10.37 -5.39 -4.25
CA ALA A 100 -11.26 -5.68 -3.13
C ALA A 100 -11.73 -7.15 -3.10
N ARG A 101 -12.01 -7.76 -4.27
CA ARG A 101 -12.33 -9.20 -4.34
C ARG A 101 -11.15 -10.06 -3.94
N VAL A 102 -9.93 -9.71 -4.36
CA VAL A 102 -8.70 -10.40 -3.95
C VAL A 102 -8.53 -10.29 -2.44
N ILE A 103 -8.45 -9.07 -1.89
CA ILE A 103 -8.24 -8.83 -0.45
C ILE A 103 -9.30 -9.55 0.41
N ALA A 104 -10.56 -9.61 -0.05
CA ALA A 104 -11.64 -10.31 0.65
C ALA A 104 -11.65 -11.84 0.45
N GLY A 105 -10.66 -12.42 -0.22
CA GLY A 105 -10.57 -13.86 -0.52
C GLY A 105 -11.60 -14.38 -1.53
N ARG A 106 -12.29 -13.49 -2.25
CA ARG A 106 -13.31 -13.84 -3.26
C ARG A 106 -12.72 -14.08 -4.65
N ALA A 107 -11.43 -13.80 -4.84
CA ALA A 107 -10.67 -14.11 -6.03
C ALA A 107 -9.23 -14.45 -5.66
N THR A 108 -8.66 -15.50 -6.24
CA THR A 108 -7.26 -15.88 -6.03
C THR A 108 -6.33 -14.93 -6.80
N PRO A 109 -5.31 -14.32 -6.15
CA PRO A 109 -4.31 -13.54 -6.87
C PRO A 109 -3.48 -14.47 -7.77
N ARG A 110 -3.30 -14.04 -9.03
CA ARG A 110 -2.55 -14.78 -10.07
C ARG A 110 -1.53 -13.92 -10.81
N GLY A 111 -1.49 -12.62 -10.53
CA GLY A 111 -0.60 -11.68 -11.20
C GLY A 111 0.87 -11.98 -10.88
N LYS A 112 1.72 -11.80 -11.90
CA LYS A 112 3.18 -11.90 -11.78
C LYS A 112 3.79 -10.57 -12.23
N LEU A 113 4.83 -10.12 -11.54
CA LEU A 113 5.50 -8.87 -11.86
C LEU A 113 6.07 -8.91 -13.29
N PRO A 114 5.69 -7.98 -14.19
CA PRO A 114 6.28 -7.86 -15.52
C PRO A 114 7.63 -7.11 -15.50
N VAL A 115 8.00 -6.53 -14.35
CA VAL A 115 9.21 -5.73 -14.11
C VAL A 115 9.82 -6.15 -12.78
N ALA A 116 11.13 -6.05 -12.63
CA ALA A 116 11.76 -6.23 -11.32
C ALA A 116 11.44 -5.02 -10.42
N VAL A 117 11.27 -5.26 -9.13
CA VAL A 117 11.25 -4.21 -8.09
C VAL A 117 12.61 -4.20 -7.44
N GLU A 118 13.32 -3.09 -7.58
CA GLU A 118 14.67 -2.91 -7.02
C GLU A 118 14.62 -2.46 -5.56
N HIS A 119 15.71 -2.68 -4.84
CA HIS A 119 15.89 -2.11 -3.51
C HIS A 119 15.96 -0.57 -3.58
N ALA A 120 15.23 0.09 -2.67
CA ALA A 120 15.18 1.55 -2.64
C ALA A 120 16.53 2.24 -2.36
N ASP A 121 17.44 1.55 -1.65
CA ASP A 121 18.75 2.07 -1.25
C ASP A 121 19.88 1.57 -2.16
N ASP A 122 19.62 0.56 -2.99
CA ASP A 122 20.58 -0.02 -3.94
C ASP A 122 19.84 -0.55 -5.19
N PRO A 123 19.69 0.27 -6.24
CA PRO A 123 18.98 -0.11 -7.46
C PRO A 123 19.61 -1.29 -8.22
N SER A 124 20.89 -1.63 -7.93
CA SER A 124 21.54 -2.79 -8.56
C SER A 124 21.06 -4.13 -8.02
N ARG A 125 20.29 -4.11 -6.91
CA ARG A 125 19.77 -5.30 -6.25
C ARG A 125 18.26 -5.39 -6.42
N GLU A 126 17.79 -6.54 -6.86
CA GLU A 126 16.36 -6.83 -6.91
C GLU A 126 15.82 -7.16 -5.53
N LEU A 127 14.75 -6.47 -5.12
CA LEU A 127 13.93 -6.84 -3.96
C LEU A 127 12.92 -7.92 -4.36
N TYR A 128 12.29 -7.78 -5.52
CA TYR A 128 11.43 -8.78 -6.13
C TYR A 128 11.75 -8.92 -7.62
N PRO A 129 12.11 -10.13 -8.11
CA PRO A 129 12.46 -10.31 -9.52
C PRO A 129 11.24 -10.27 -10.44
N ILE A 130 11.48 -10.13 -11.75
CA ILE A 130 10.47 -10.38 -12.78
C ILE A 130 9.86 -11.77 -12.57
N GLY A 131 8.54 -11.89 -12.73
CA GLY A 131 7.81 -13.14 -12.51
C GLY A 131 7.46 -13.44 -11.05
N HIS A 132 7.88 -12.60 -10.09
CA HIS A 132 7.45 -12.72 -8.70
C HIS A 132 5.94 -12.49 -8.56
N GLY A 133 5.29 -13.23 -7.67
CA GLY A 133 3.89 -13.05 -7.34
C GLY A 133 3.40 -14.19 -6.46
N LEU A 134 2.65 -13.84 -5.43
CA LEU A 134 2.19 -14.78 -4.39
C LEU A 134 0.79 -15.34 -4.70
N THR A 135 0.43 -16.41 -4.02
CA THR A 135 -0.91 -16.99 -3.99
C THR A 135 -1.30 -17.33 -2.54
N TYR A 136 -2.57 -17.65 -2.28
CA TYR A 136 -3.06 -18.03 -0.93
C TYR A 136 -2.64 -19.45 -0.54
#